data_AF-A0A4R5GAJ4-F1
#
_entry.id   AF-A0A4R5GAJ4-F1
#
_cell.length_a   1.000
_cell.length_b   1.000
_cell.length_c   1.000
_cell.angle_alpha   90.00
_cell.angle_beta   90.00
_cell.angle_gamma   90.00
#
_symmetry.space_group_name_H-M   'P 1'
#
loop_
_entity.id
_entity.type
_entity.pdbx_description
1 polymer ?
#
loop_
_entity_poly.entity_id
_entity_poly.type
_entity_poly.pdbx_seq_one_letter_code
_entity_poly.pdbx_strand_id
1 'polypeptide(L)'
;MYGALLIMTPPARSQKPAWALAFKRRREEMVGSQEELAARADVSQSLISQIERGVQLPTGVSMDRFARLLEALHWTPEQFAEATGLEVPFVAPSRSGPPVPPVVPRRETPVVIPPELQQVIDDYGDTYPELRDPTIQKIIAAPRNFGGPENGPQTAQEWLEYFLLTRRYLR
;
A
#
# COMPACT_ATOMS: atom_id res chain seq x y z
N MET A 1 55.48 -25.27 41.05
CA MET A 1 54.40 -25.32 40.04
C MET A 1 53.80 -23.94 39.95
N TYR A 2 54.11 -23.17 38.90
CA TYR A 2 53.58 -21.83 38.70
C TYR A 2 52.26 -21.92 37.93
N GLY A 3 51.18 -21.45 38.55
CA GLY A 3 49.87 -21.33 37.91
C GLY A 3 49.88 -20.21 36.88
N ALA A 4 49.61 -20.56 35.63
CA ALA A 4 49.47 -19.60 34.54
C ALA A 4 48.20 -18.77 34.75
N LEU A 5 48.39 -17.46 34.98
CA LEU A 5 47.33 -16.46 34.94
C LEU A 5 46.80 -16.40 33.49
N LEU A 6 45.60 -16.91 33.27
CA LEU A 6 44.87 -16.79 32.01
C LEU A 6 44.54 -15.30 31.82
N ILE A 7 45.33 -14.61 31.00
CA ILE A 7 45.02 -13.27 30.51
C ILE A 7 43.80 -13.42 29.59
N MET A 8 42.61 -13.18 30.14
CA MET A 8 41.41 -12.99 29.31
C MET A 8 41.61 -11.72 28.50
N THR A 9 42.00 -11.87 27.24
CA THR A 9 41.96 -10.78 26.26
C THR A 9 40.50 -10.30 26.17
N PRO A 10 40.20 -9.01 26.42
CA PRO A 10 38.85 -8.50 26.25
C PRO A 10 38.42 -8.68 24.78
N PRO A 11 37.15 -9.03 24.50
CA PRO A 11 36.68 -9.20 23.14
C PRO A 11 36.92 -7.91 22.35
N ALA A 12 37.45 -8.05 21.13
CA ALA A 12 37.68 -6.92 20.23
C ALA A 12 36.40 -6.09 20.10
N ARG A 13 36.49 -4.76 20.34
CA ARG A 13 35.38 -3.83 20.09
C ARG A 13 34.90 -4.09 18.66
N SER A 14 33.65 -4.53 18.49
CA SER A 14 33.10 -4.79 17.15
C SER A 14 33.31 -3.53 16.31
N GLN A 15 34.07 -3.63 15.22
CA GLN A 15 34.27 -2.49 14.34
C GLN A 15 32.92 -2.00 13.85
N LYS A 16 32.69 -0.69 13.95
CA LYS A 16 31.46 -0.08 13.45
C LYS A 16 31.38 -0.33 11.94
N PRO A 17 30.21 -0.73 11.40
CA PRO A 17 30.04 -0.87 9.97
C PRO A 17 30.37 0.43 9.23
N ALA A 18 30.93 0.32 8.02
CA ALA A 18 31.28 1.48 7.20
C ALA A 18 30.08 2.42 6.96
N TRP A 19 28.89 1.86 6.74
CA TRP A 19 27.65 2.63 6.58
C TRP A 19 27.28 3.45 7.83
N ALA A 20 27.55 2.95 9.03
CA ALA A 20 27.24 3.64 10.29
C ALA A 20 28.17 4.84 10.48
N LEU A 21 29.42 4.72 10.05
CA LEU A 21 30.38 5.82 10.01
C LEU A 21 30.00 6.87 8.96
N ALA A 22 29.57 6.45 7.77
CA ALA A 22 29.11 7.35 6.72
C ALA A 22 27.88 8.16 7.16
N PHE A 23 26.90 7.50 7.79
CA PHE A 23 25.72 8.15 8.37
C PHE A 23 26.11 9.19 9.43
N LYS A 24 27.00 8.81 10.36
CA LYS A 24 27.50 9.72 11.40
C LYS A 24 28.18 10.95 10.80
N ARG A 25 29.08 10.77 9.82
CA ARG A 25 29.79 11.89 9.16
C ARG A 25 28.80 12.85 8.53
N ARG A 26 27.80 12.33 7.80
CA ARG A 26 26.77 13.17 7.19
C ARG A 26 25.98 13.97 8.23
N ARG A 27 25.61 13.36 9.35
CA ARG A 27 24.95 14.07 10.44
C ARG A 27 25.82 15.21 10.99
N GLU A 28 27.10 14.95 11.21
CA GLU A 28 28.04 15.97 11.71
C GLU A 28 28.17 17.14 10.74
N GLU A 29 28.19 16.88 9.43
CA GLU A 29 28.23 17.91 8.38
C GLU A 29 26.96 18.76 8.28
N MET A 30 25.78 18.13 8.43
CA MET A 30 24.50 18.78 8.12
C MET A 30 23.79 19.36 9.33
N VAL A 31 23.92 18.72 10.49
CA VAL A 31 23.07 18.97 11.67
C VAL A 31 23.87 19.02 12.98
N GLY A 32 25.13 18.58 13.01
CA GLY A 32 26.05 18.78 14.14
C GLY A 32 25.83 17.86 15.35
N SER A 33 24.59 17.68 15.85
CA SER A 33 24.27 16.83 17.02
C SER A 33 23.26 15.70 16.71
N GLN A 34 23.16 14.68 17.58
CA GLN A 34 22.19 13.59 17.42
C GLN A 34 20.79 14.05 17.83
N GLU A 35 20.71 14.90 18.84
CA GLU A 35 19.49 15.52 19.36
C GLU A 35 18.82 16.38 18.30
N GLU A 36 19.60 17.16 17.55
CA GLU A 36 19.06 18.02 16.52
C GLU A 36 18.59 17.23 15.28
N LEU A 37 19.31 16.18 14.87
CA LEU A 37 18.81 15.29 13.81
C LEU A 37 17.52 14.59 14.25
N ALA A 38 17.47 14.12 15.49
CA ALA A 38 16.29 13.47 16.06
C ALA A 38 15.08 14.42 16.04
N ALA A 39 15.28 15.68 16.44
CA ALA A 39 14.22 16.70 16.40
C ALA A 39 13.76 17.00 14.96
N ARG A 40 14.68 17.20 14.00
CA ARG A 40 14.35 17.50 12.60
C ARG A 40 13.61 16.36 11.90
N ALA A 41 13.99 15.12 12.19
CA ALA A 41 13.36 13.93 11.61
C ALA A 41 12.14 13.44 12.41
N ASP A 42 11.82 14.07 13.55
CA ASP A 42 10.79 13.63 14.51
C ASP A 42 10.94 12.13 14.87
N VAL A 43 12.13 11.78 15.33
CA VAL A 43 12.49 10.45 15.84
C VAL A 43 13.18 10.57 17.19
N SER A 44 13.39 9.45 17.88
CA SER A 44 14.13 9.47 19.15
C SER A 44 15.65 9.60 18.93
N GLN A 45 16.33 10.34 19.81
CA GLN A 45 17.80 10.39 19.81
C GLN A 45 18.43 9.00 19.99
N SER A 46 17.77 8.12 20.76
CA SER A 46 18.19 6.72 20.91
C SER A 46 18.24 5.97 19.57
N LEU A 47 17.28 6.23 18.67
CA LEU A 47 17.29 5.62 17.33
C LEU A 47 18.52 6.06 16.54
N ILE A 48 18.85 7.36 16.54
CA ILE A 48 20.05 7.89 15.89
C ILE A 48 21.31 7.23 16.46
N SER A 49 21.40 7.13 17.79
CA SER A 49 22.51 6.45 18.46
C SER A 49 22.61 4.96 18.10
N GLN A 50 21.48 4.25 17.95
CA GLN A 50 21.49 2.86 17.49
C GLN A 50 21.97 2.72 16.04
N ILE A 51 21.57 3.65 15.16
CA ILE A 51 22.04 3.69 13.77
C ILE A 51 23.55 3.92 13.71
N GLU A 52 24.08 4.94 14.41
CA GLU A 52 25.52 5.28 14.39
C GLU A 52 26.43 4.27 15.11
N ARG A 53 25.84 3.35 15.86
CA ARG A 53 26.55 2.22 16.47
C ARG A 53 26.50 0.96 15.60
N GLY A 54 25.75 0.96 14.51
CA GLY A 54 25.58 -0.21 13.66
C GLY A 54 24.54 -1.21 14.17
N VAL A 55 23.74 -0.84 15.18
CA VAL A 55 22.75 -1.73 15.83
C VAL A 55 21.44 -1.75 15.05
N GLN A 56 21.03 -0.59 14.54
CA GLN A 56 19.80 -0.43 13.76
C GLN A 56 20.16 -0.03 12.32
N LEU A 57 19.69 -0.79 11.33
CA LEU A 57 19.82 -0.40 9.93
C LEU A 57 18.90 0.79 9.64
N PRO A 58 19.40 1.86 8.96
CA PRO A 58 18.56 2.99 8.57
C PRO A 58 17.38 2.58 7.69
N THR A 59 17.60 1.63 6.78
CA THR A 59 16.56 1.10 5.86
C THR A 59 15.59 0.13 6.54
N GLY A 60 15.86 -0.26 7.79
CA GLY A 60 15.00 -1.13 8.59
C GLY A 60 13.97 -0.38 9.44
N VAL A 61 13.95 0.96 9.41
CA VAL A 61 12.87 1.75 10.03
C VAL A 61 11.68 1.88 9.06
N SER A 62 10.52 2.32 9.55
CA SER A 62 9.37 2.61 8.69
C SER A 62 9.75 3.59 7.57
N MET A 63 9.19 3.40 6.37
CA MET A 63 9.48 4.23 5.19
C MET A 63 9.34 5.74 5.46
N ASP A 64 8.30 6.14 6.19
CA ASP A 64 8.09 7.55 6.57
C ASP A 64 9.24 8.12 7.42
N ARG A 65 9.67 7.40 8.45
CA ARG A 65 10.85 7.78 9.25
C ARG A 65 12.13 7.79 8.41
N PHE A 66 12.29 6.84 7.49
CA PHE A 66 13.46 6.81 6.62
C PHE A 66 13.50 8.03 5.70
N ALA A 67 12.37 8.40 5.10
CA ALA A 67 12.25 9.60 4.27
C ALA A 67 12.58 10.88 5.07
N ARG A 68 12.04 11.03 6.29
CA ARG A 68 12.34 12.15 7.18
C ARG A 68 13.82 12.24 7.57
N LEU A 69 14.48 11.09 7.78
CA LEU A 69 15.93 11.05 8.03
C LEU A 69 16.73 11.54 6.82
N LEU A 70 16.35 11.12 5.60
CA LEU A 70 17.01 11.56 4.37
C LEU A 70 16.82 13.06 4.14
N GLU A 71 15.59 13.56 4.33
CA GLU A 71 15.28 14.98 4.23
C GLU A 71 16.11 15.82 5.21
N ALA A 72 16.13 15.44 6.49
CA ALA A 72 16.90 16.14 7.53
C ALA A 72 18.42 16.13 7.27
N LEU A 73 18.92 15.10 6.57
CA LEU A 73 20.33 14.95 6.18
C LEU A 73 20.63 15.49 4.77
N HIS A 74 19.63 16.07 4.10
CA HIS A 74 19.71 16.55 2.72
C HIS A 74 20.35 15.49 1.80
N TRP A 75 19.88 14.25 1.90
CA TRP A 75 20.28 13.16 1.02
C TRP A 75 19.13 12.80 0.08
N THR A 76 19.46 12.60 -1.20
CA THR A 76 18.60 11.79 -2.06
C THR A 76 18.78 10.30 -1.72
N PRO A 77 17.81 9.44 -2.07
CA PRO A 77 17.96 7.99 -1.95
C PRO A 77 19.25 7.46 -2.60
N GLU A 78 19.62 8.00 -3.76
CA GLU A 78 20.82 7.60 -4.52
C GLU A 78 22.10 8.00 -3.77
N GLN A 79 22.17 9.23 -3.25
CA GLN A 79 23.31 9.71 -2.47
C GLN A 79 23.49 8.90 -1.17
N PHE A 80 22.38 8.54 -0.52
CA PHE A 80 22.41 7.66 0.64
C PHE A 80 22.96 6.28 0.25
N ALA A 81 22.46 5.69 -0.84
CA ALA A 81 22.89 4.38 -1.32
C ALA A 81 24.38 4.39 -1.68
N GLU A 82 24.87 5.42 -2.37
CA GLU A 82 26.27 5.60 -2.72
C GLU A 82 27.17 5.74 -1.47
N ALA A 83 26.76 6.59 -0.51
CA ALA A 83 27.56 6.85 0.69
C ALA A 83 27.60 5.68 1.66
N THR A 84 26.53 4.89 1.73
CA THR A 84 26.39 3.81 2.73
C THR A 84 26.58 2.41 2.14
N GLY A 85 26.45 2.24 0.83
CA GLY A 85 26.40 0.93 0.18
C GLY A 85 25.15 0.10 0.54
N LEU A 86 24.14 0.72 1.17
CA LEU A 86 22.89 0.05 1.54
C LEU A 86 21.88 0.16 0.40
N GLU A 87 21.18 -0.94 0.12
CA GLU A 87 20.05 -0.94 -0.79
C GLU A 87 18.89 -0.15 -0.20
N VAL A 88 18.40 0.85 -0.94
CA VAL A 88 17.23 1.63 -0.53
C VAL A 88 15.97 0.92 -1.00
N PRO A 89 15.01 0.62 -0.10
CA PRO A 89 13.73 0.09 -0.51
C PRO A 89 13.04 1.11 -1.43
N PHE A 90 12.77 0.70 -2.66
CA PHE A 90 12.28 1.54 -3.77
C PHE A 90 11.37 2.68 -3.28
N VAL A 91 11.92 3.90 -3.30
CA VAL A 91 11.12 5.12 -3.23
C VAL A 91 10.44 5.20 -4.59
N ALA A 92 9.20 4.73 -4.72
CA ALA A 92 8.35 5.35 -5.71
C ALA A 92 8.38 6.84 -5.34
N PRO A 93 8.89 7.75 -6.20
CA PRO A 93 8.86 9.16 -5.87
C PRO A 93 7.42 9.44 -5.48
N SER A 94 7.22 10.12 -4.35
CA SER A 94 5.98 10.84 -4.14
C SER A 94 5.95 11.87 -5.26
N ARG A 95 5.51 11.42 -6.44
CA ARG A 95 5.05 12.31 -7.47
C ARG A 95 3.96 13.05 -6.71
N SER A 96 4.17 14.35 -6.51
CA SER A 96 3.10 15.30 -6.70
C SER A 96 2.51 15.00 -8.09
N GLY A 97 1.73 13.93 -8.16
CA GLY A 97 0.93 13.62 -9.32
C GLY A 97 -0.05 14.76 -9.49
N PRO A 98 -0.76 14.82 -10.63
CA PRO A 98 -1.95 15.63 -10.73
C PRO A 98 -2.78 15.46 -9.45
N PRO A 99 -3.37 16.55 -8.89
CA PRO A 99 -4.18 16.44 -7.68
C PRO A 99 -5.08 15.23 -7.82
N VAL A 100 -5.12 14.38 -6.78
CA VAL A 100 -6.04 13.24 -6.74
C VAL A 100 -7.38 13.78 -7.21
N PRO A 101 -7.94 13.29 -8.34
CA PRO A 101 -9.18 13.84 -8.84
C PRO A 101 -10.18 13.80 -7.69
N PRO A 102 -10.99 14.86 -7.51
CA PRO A 102 -11.95 14.90 -6.42
C PRO A 102 -12.71 13.59 -6.43
N VAL A 103 -12.88 12.96 -5.26
CA VAL A 103 -13.70 11.75 -5.12
C VAL A 103 -15.04 12.09 -5.75
N VAL A 104 -15.25 11.62 -6.98
CA VAL A 104 -16.48 11.89 -7.70
C VAL A 104 -17.54 11.12 -6.93
N PRO A 105 -18.59 11.77 -6.40
CA PRO A 105 -19.68 11.06 -5.75
C PRO A 105 -20.12 9.94 -6.69
N ARG A 106 -20.30 8.73 -6.14
CA ARG A 106 -20.77 7.58 -6.92
C ARG A 106 -22.03 8.00 -7.65
N ARG A 107 -21.93 8.18 -8.97
CA ARG A 107 -23.10 8.49 -9.80
C ARG A 107 -24.01 7.27 -9.72
N GLU A 108 -25.23 7.45 -9.24
CA GLU A 108 -26.27 6.44 -9.39
C GLU A 108 -26.60 6.36 -10.88
N THR A 109 -25.99 5.42 -11.60
CA THR A 109 -26.39 5.13 -12.97
C THR A 109 -27.81 4.56 -12.91
N PRO A 110 -28.82 5.19 -13.54
CA PRO A 110 -30.15 4.62 -13.63
C PRO A 110 -30.02 3.31 -14.40
N VAL A 111 -30.22 2.19 -13.71
CA VAL A 111 -30.28 0.89 -14.37
C VAL A 111 -31.65 0.82 -15.04
N VAL A 112 -31.65 0.71 -16.37
CA VAL A 112 -32.86 0.49 -17.13
C VAL A 112 -33.12 -1.01 -17.14
N ILE A 113 -34.31 -1.42 -16.69
CA ILE A 113 -34.75 -2.81 -16.80
C ILE A 113 -35.20 -3.03 -18.25
N PRO A 114 -34.57 -3.96 -19.00
CA PRO A 114 -35.02 -4.26 -20.35
C PRO A 114 -36.47 -4.77 -20.35
N PRO A 115 -37.29 -4.45 -21.37
CA PRO A 115 -38.70 -4.82 -21.40
C PRO A 115 -38.91 -6.33 -21.34
N GLU A 116 -38.01 -7.12 -21.92
CA GLU A 116 -38.09 -8.59 -21.86
C GLU A 116 -37.77 -9.14 -20.46
N LEU A 117 -36.88 -8.47 -19.71
CA LEU A 117 -36.63 -8.81 -18.31
C LEU A 117 -37.81 -8.38 -17.42
N GLN A 118 -38.43 -7.23 -17.72
CA GLN A 118 -39.64 -6.80 -17.03
C GLN A 118 -40.77 -7.82 -17.20
N GLN A 119 -40.94 -8.36 -18.41
CA GLN A 119 -41.90 -9.42 -18.66
C GLN A 119 -41.65 -10.66 -17.80
N VAL A 120 -40.39 -11.09 -17.62
CA VAL A 120 -40.06 -12.22 -16.73
C VAL A 120 -40.39 -11.92 -15.26
N ILE A 121 -40.16 -10.68 -14.81
CA ILE A 121 -40.49 -10.25 -13.46
C ILE A 121 -42.02 -10.28 -13.25
N ASP A 122 -42.79 -9.85 -14.24
CA ASP A 122 -44.24 -9.81 -14.18
C ASP A 122 -44.83 -11.24 -14.19
N ASP A 123 -44.33 -12.11 -15.08
CA ASP A 123 -44.83 -13.48 -15.26
C ASP A 123 -44.39 -14.44 -14.13
N TYR A 124 -43.17 -14.29 -13.61
CA TYR A 124 -42.55 -15.27 -12.69
C TYR A 124 -42.17 -14.70 -11.32
N GLY A 125 -42.36 -13.40 -11.07
CA GLY A 125 -41.92 -12.76 -9.82
C GLY A 125 -42.58 -13.32 -8.56
N ASP A 126 -43.77 -13.92 -8.65
CA ASP A 126 -44.40 -14.60 -7.52
C ASP A 126 -43.78 -15.98 -7.26
N THR A 127 -43.31 -16.66 -8.31
CA THR A 127 -42.62 -17.96 -8.19
C THR A 127 -41.18 -17.78 -7.73
N TYR A 128 -40.53 -16.70 -8.16
CA TYR A 128 -39.15 -16.35 -7.80
C TYR A 128 -39.10 -14.93 -7.24
N PRO A 129 -39.37 -14.74 -5.93
CA PRO A 129 -39.41 -13.42 -5.31
C PRO A 129 -38.10 -12.63 -5.46
N GLU A 130 -36.96 -13.30 -5.65
CA GLU A 130 -35.66 -12.64 -5.87
C GLU A 130 -35.65 -11.79 -7.15
N LEU A 131 -36.49 -12.09 -8.15
CA LEU A 131 -36.64 -11.27 -9.36
C LEU A 131 -37.20 -9.87 -9.05
N ARG A 132 -37.88 -9.69 -7.91
CA ARG A 132 -38.42 -8.40 -7.49
C ARG A 132 -37.46 -7.59 -6.62
N ASP A 133 -36.29 -8.14 -6.27
CA ASP A 133 -35.27 -7.40 -5.53
C ASP A 133 -34.56 -6.40 -6.47
N PRO A 134 -34.60 -5.09 -6.17
CA PRO A 134 -33.97 -4.08 -7.02
C PRO A 134 -32.45 -4.26 -7.19
N THR A 135 -31.77 -4.87 -6.23
CA THR A 135 -30.33 -5.19 -6.30
C THR A 135 -30.09 -6.31 -7.29
N ILE A 136 -30.91 -7.35 -7.24
CA ILE A 136 -30.84 -8.51 -8.13
C ILE A 136 -31.17 -8.10 -9.57
N GLN A 137 -32.21 -7.28 -9.75
CA GLN A 137 -32.55 -6.70 -11.05
C GLN A 137 -31.38 -5.91 -11.65
N LYS A 138 -30.66 -5.13 -10.84
CA LYS A 138 -29.47 -4.40 -11.29
C LYS A 138 -28.34 -5.31 -11.74
N ILE A 139 -28.12 -6.41 -11.02
CA ILE A 139 -27.07 -7.38 -11.35
C ILE A 139 -27.45 -8.13 -12.63
N ILE A 140 -28.69 -8.60 -12.73
CA ILE A 140 -29.18 -9.34 -13.89
C ILE A 140 -29.19 -8.46 -15.13
N ALA A 141 -29.62 -7.20 -15.03
CA ALA A 141 -29.65 -6.27 -16.16
C ALA A 141 -28.27 -5.69 -16.54
N ALA A 142 -27.21 -5.98 -15.77
CA ALA A 142 -25.87 -5.41 -15.97
C ALA A 142 -25.27 -5.66 -17.37
N PRO A 143 -25.38 -6.87 -17.97
CA PRO A 143 -24.82 -7.13 -19.30
C PRO A 143 -25.32 -6.13 -20.35
N ARG A 144 -26.62 -5.80 -20.36
CA ARG A 144 -27.18 -4.83 -21.30
C ARG A 144 -26.91 -3.37 -20.90
N ASN A 145 -26.95 -3.06 -19.61
CA ASN A 145 -26.73 -1.68 -19.14
C ASN A 145 -25.29 -1.19 -19.32
N PHE A 146 -24.30 -2.10 -19.27
CA PHE A 146 -22.88 -1.74 -19.37
C PHE A 146 -22.19 -2.28 -20.63
N GLY A 147 -22.68 -3.38 -21.19
CA GLY A 147 -22.18 -3.94 -22.43
C GLY A 147 -22.87 -3.40 -23.69
N GLY A 148 -24.04 -2.76 -23.57
CA GLY A 148 -24.85 -2.34 -24.70
C GLY A 148 -26.03 -3.29 -24.98
N PRO A 149 -27.06 -2.85 -25.73
CA PRO A 149 -28.32 -3.59 -25.90
C PRO A 149 -28.16 -4.96 -26.57
N GLU A 150 -27.16 -5.12 -27.43
CA GLU A 150 -26.81 -6.38 -28.08
C GLU A 150 -26.11 -7.38 -27.16
N ASN A 151 -25.61 -6.93 -26.00
CA ASN A 151 -24.85 -7.75 -25.07
C ASN A 151 -25.73 -8.28 -23.93
N GLY A 152 -25.99 -9.59 -23.94
CA GLY A 152 -26.81 -10.29 -22.95
C GLY A 152 -28.07 -10.92 -23.56
N PRO A 153 -28.95 -11.49 -22.73
CA PRO A 153 -30.19 -12.11 -23.19
C PRO A 153 -31.08 -11.14 -23.99
N GLN A 154 -31.62 -11.63 -25.10
CA GLN A 154 -32.39 -10.85 -26.05
C GLN A 154 -33.90 -11.10 -25.92
N THR A 155 -34.32 -12.24 -25.36
CA THR A 155 -35.72 -12.63 -25.21
C THR A 155 -36.09 -12.91 -23.76
N ALA A 156 -37.39 -12.89 -23.43
CA ALA A 156 -37.87 -13.18 -22.08
C ALA A 156 -37.46 -14.60 -21.62
N GLN A 157 -37.47 -15.57 -22.54
CA GLN A 157 -37.02 -16.92 -22.23
C GLN A 157 -35.53 -16.96 -21.87
N GLU A 158 -34.68 -16.31 -22.68
CA GLU A 158 -33.25 -16.23 -22.40
C GLU A 158 -32.96 -15.51 -21.08
N TRP A 159 -33.75 -14.48 -20.73
CA TRP A 159 -33.67 -13.80 -19.44
C TRP A 159 -34.01 -14.70 -18.27
N LEU A 160 -35.07 -15.51 -18.39
CA LEU A 160 -35.44 -16.49 -17.37
C LEU A 160 -34.36 -17.56 -17.21
N GLU A 161 -33.84 -18.10 -18.30
CA GLU A 161 -32.74 -19.08 -18.28
C GLU A 161 -31.48 -18.49 -17.64
N TYR A 162 -31.11 -17.27 -18.02
CA TYR A 162 -29.98 -16.55 -17.46
C TYR A 162 -30.13 -16.32 -15.95
N PHE A 163 -31.31 -15.91 -15.50
CA PHE A 163 -31.61 -15.79 -14.08
C PHE A 163 -31.45 -17.14 -13.37
N LEU A 164 -32.05 -18.21 -13.87
CA LEU A 164 -31.99 -19.53 -13.22
C LEU A 164 -30.56 -20.06 -13.11
N LEU A 165 -29.73 -19.85 -14.14
CA LEU A 165 -28.31 -20.22 -14.13
C LEU A 165 -27.51 -19.43 -13.09
N THR A 166 -27.79 -18.14 -12.95
CA THR A 166 -27.04 -17.23 -12.07
C THR A 166 -27.58 -17.17 -10.65
N ARG A 167 -28.85 -17.56 -10.41
CA ARG A 167 -29.57 -17.47 -9.13
C ARG A 167 -28.80 -18.07 -7.96
N ARG A 168 -28.06 -19.16 -8.18
CA ARG A 168 -27.23 -19.80 -7.14
C ARG A 168 -26.14 -18.89 -6.58
N TYR A 169 -25.64 -17.96 -7.39
CA TYR A 169 -24.53 -17.05 -7.06
C TYR A 169 -25.01 -15.66 -6.62
N LEU A 170 -26.32 -15.43 -6.66
CA LEU A 170 -26.95 -14.14 -6.31
C LEU A 170 -27.52 -14.10 -4.89
N ARG A 171 -27.24 -15.13 -4.07
CA ARG A 171 -27.66 -15.26 -2.67
C ARG A 171 -26.54 -14.95 -1.70
#